data_AF-A0A7I2V379-F1
#
_entry.id   AF-A0A7I2V379-F1
#
_cell.length_a   1.000
_cell.length_b   1.000
_cell.length_c   1.000
_cell.angle_alpha   90.00
_cell.angle_beta   90.00
_cell.angle_gamma   90.00
#
_symmetry.space_group_name_H-M   'P 1'
#
loop_
_entity.id
_entity.type
_entity.pdbx_description
1 polymer ?
#
loop_
_entity_poly.entity_id
_entity_poly.type
_entity_poly.pdbx_seq_one_letter_code
_entity_poly.pdbx_strand_id
1 'polypeptide(L)' 'VYMYQLFRSLAYIHSQGVCHRDIKPQNLLVDPDTAVLKLCDFGRCWEHQPGNKSER' A
#
# COMPACT_ATOMS: atom_id res chain seq x y z
N VAL A 1 -3.73 13.15 11.00
CA VAL A 1 -2.31 12.87 10.70
C VAL A 1 -2.10 11.49 10.08
N TYR A 2 -2.55 10.38 10.69
CA TYR A 2 -2.36 9.03 10.15
C TYR A 2 -3.07 8.73 8.82
N MET A 3 -4.34 9.15 8.66
CA MET A 3 -5.05 8.97 7.39
C MET A 3 -4.33 9.63 6.21
N TYR A 4 -3.77 10.82 6.41
CA TYR A 4 -2.99 11.50 5.39
C TYR A 4 -1.73 10.69 4.99
N GLN A 5 -0.98 10.18 5.98
CA GLN A 5 0.20 9.35 5.72
C GLN A 5 -0.16 8.03 5.01
N LEU A 6 -1.28 7.41 5.39
CA LEU A 6 -1.81 6.22 4.72
C LEU A 6 -2.14 6.52 3.26
N PHE A 7 -2.94 7.56 3.00
CA PHE A 7 -3.30 7.94 1.63
C PHE A 7 -2.10 8.36 0.79
N ARG A 8 -1.10 9.02 1.39
CA ARG A 8 0.17 9.34 0.72
C ARG A 8 0.93 8.07 0.30
N SER A 9 0.99 7.08 1.19
CA SER A 9 1.63 5.78 0.90
C SER A 9 0.86 5.02 -0.19
N LEU A 10 -0.48 5.01 -0.13
CA LEU A 10 -1.34 4.40 -1.14
C LEU A 10 -1.20 5.09 -2.51
N ALA A 11 -1.21 6.41 -2.54
CA ALA A 11 -1.01 7.18 -3.77
C ALA A 11 0.34 6.86 -4.42
N TYR A 12 1.40 6.72 -3.61
CA TYR A 12 2.71 6.32 -4.10
C TYR A 12 2.68 4.93 -4.75
N ILE A 13 2.22 3.89 -4.05
CA ILE A 13 2.21 2.53 -4.61
C ILE A 13 1.29 2.40 -5.83
N HIS A 14 0.15 3.11 -5.83
CA HIS A 14 -0.75 3.15 -6.98
C HIS A 14 -0.09 3.80 -8.20
N SER A 15 0.76 4.83 -8.00
CA SER A 15 1.54 5.42 -9.09
C SER A 15 2.57 4.45 -9.70
N GLN A 16 2.97 3.43 -8.94
CA GLN A 16 3.83 2.35 -9.39
C GLN A 16 3.03 1.17 -9.98
N GLY A 17 1.71 1.32 -10.17
CA GLY A 17 0.85 0.24 -10.65
C GLY A 17 0.59 -0.86 -9.63
N VAL A 18 0.96 -0.67 -8.35
CA VAL A 18 0.80 -1.67 -7.29
C VAL A 18 -0.43 -1.38 -6.45
N CYS A 19 -1.33 -2.36 -6.34
CA CYS A 19 -2.45 -2.34 -5.40
C CYS A 19 -2.12 -3.21 -4.17
N HIS A 20 -2.21 -2.64 -2.95
CA HIS A 20 -1.87 -3.36 -1.71
C HIS A 20 -2.81 -4.53 -1.38
N ARG A 21 -4.12 -4.33 -1.60
CA ARG A 21 -5.23 -5.28 -1.35
C ARG A 21 -5.44 -5.78 0.09
N ASP A 22 -4.50 -5.61 1.01
CA ASP A 22 -4.63 -6.07 2.41
C ASP A 22 -4.46 -4.92 3.42
N ILE A 23 -5.30 -3.89 3.30
CA ILE A 23 -5.28 -2.74 4.23
C ILE A 23 -6.06 -3.09 5.48
N LYS A 24 -5.35 -3.22 6.60
CA LYS A 24 -5.86 -3.52 7.94
C LYS A 24 -4.92 -2.97 9.00
N PRO A 25 -5.37 -2.70 10.24
CA PRO A 25 -4.53 -2.09 11.28
C PRO A 25 -3.20 -2.83 11.54
N GLN A 26 -3.18 -4.15 11.40
CA GLN A 26 -1.97 -4.97 11.59
C GLN A 26 -0.85 -4.67 10.57
N ASN A 27 -1.21 -4.11 9.41
CA ASN A 27 -0.27 -3.76 8.34
C ASN A 27 0.09 -2.26 8.35
N LEU A 28 -0.31 -1.54 9.41
CA LEU A 28 0.00 -0.12 9.61
C LEU A 28 0.94 0.00 10.82
N LEU A 29 2.24 0.12 10.55
CA LEU A 29 3.24 0.29 11.59
C LEU A 29 3.27 1.76 12.00
N VAL A 30 3.05 2.03 13.29
CA VAL A 30 3.05 3.39 13.84
C VAL A 30 4.14 3.50 14.89
N ASP A 31 5.01 4.49 14.72
CA ASP A 31 5.91 4.96 15.77
C ASP A 31 5.14 5.95 16.67
N PRO A 32 4.91 5.65 17.96
CA PRO A 32 4.14 6.51 18.86
C PRO A 32 4.88 7.78 19.27
N ASP A 33 6.22 7.78 19.26
CA ASP A 33 7.04 8.92 19.68
C ASP A 33 7.16 9.94 18.54
N THR A 34 7.22 9.47 17.29
CA THR A 34 7.35 10.34 16.10
C THR A 34 6.04 10.51 15.33
N ALA A 35 4.98 9.78 15.68
CA ALA A 35 3.71 9.70 14.94
C ALA A 35 3.86 9.34 13.45
N VAL A 36 4.93 8.61 13.09
CA VAL A 36 5.19 8.16 11.71
C VAL A 36 4.43 6.88 11.43
N LEU A 37 3.71 6.83 10.32
CA LEU A 37 3.01 5.65 9.82
C LEU A 37 3.73 5.08 8.61
N LYS A 38 3.97 3.77 8.61
CA LYS A 38 4.49 3.00 7.47
C LYS A 38 3.53 1.88 7.10
N LEU A 39 3.28 1.73 5.81
CA LEU A 39 2.55 0.59 5.25
C LEU A 39 3.51 -0.60 5.09
N CYS A 40 3.10 -1.79 5.54
CA CYS A 40 3.90 -3.02 5.44
C CYS A 40 3.08 -4.21 4.93
N ASP A 41 3.75 -5.35 4.75
CA ASP A 41 3.17 -6.61 4.26
C ASP A 41 2.61 -6.54 2.83
N PHE A 42 3.53 -6.54 1.86
CA PHE A 42 3.23 -6.51 0.44
C PHE A 42 2.95 -7.90 -0.16
N GLY A 43 2.85 -8.97 0.66
CA GLY A 43 2.68 -10.35 0.17
C GLY A 43 1.37 -10.60 -0.59
N ARG A 44 0.38 -9.71 -0.44
CA ARG A 44 -0.91 -9.75 -1.14
C ARG A 44 -1.04 -8.71 -2.25
N CYS A 45 0.03 -7.99 -2.57
CA CYS A 45 -0.03 -6.96 -3.59
C CYS A 45 -0.37 -7.55 -4.96
N TRP A 46 -1.01 -6.74 -5.78
CA TRP A 46 -1.14 -6.99 -7.20
C TRP A 46 -0.46 -5.86 -7.95
N GLU A 47 0.44 -6.21 -8.85
CA GLU A 47 1.10 -5.26 -9.74
C GLU A 47 0.44 -5.34 -11.10
N HIS A 48 0.02 -4.18 -11.62
CA HIS A 48 -0.44 -4.08 -12.98
C HIS A 48 0.74 -4.35 -13.91
N GLN A 49 0.72 -5.49 -14.61
CA GLN A 49 1.64 -5.76 -15.71
C GLN A 49 1.04 -5.21 -17.01
N PRO A 50 1.48 -4.04 -17.52
CA PRO A 50 1.03 -3.57 -18.83
C PRO A 50 1.58 -4.52 -19.90
N GLY A 51 0.72 -5.42 -20.40
CA GLY A 51 1.07 -6.37 -21.46
C GLY A 51 0.51 -7.78 -21.30
N ASN A 52 0.12 -8.20 -20.10
CA ASN A 52 -0.54 -9.49 -19.91
C ASN A 52 -2.06 -9.33 -20.03
N LYS A 53 -2.57 -9.42 -21.26
CA LYS A 53 -3.94 -9.91 -21.46
C LYS A 53 -3.95 -11.35 -20.96
N SER A 54 -4.29 -11.55 -19.69
CA SER A 54 -4.69 -12.87 -19.24
C SER A 54 -5.97 -13.21 -20.00
N GLU A 55 -5.82 -13.97 -21.07
CA GLU A 55 -6.92 -14.74 -21.66
C GLU A 55 -7.60 -15.48 -20.50
N ARG A 56 -8.83 -15.09 -20.23
CA ARG A 56 -9.83 -15.95 -19.61
C ARG A 56 -10.88 -16.23 -20.67
#